data_AF-A0A9E4C4X1-F1
#
_entry.id   AF-A0A9E4C4X1-F1
#
_cell.length_a   1.000
_cell.length_b   1.000
_cell.length_c   1.000
_cell.angle_alpha   90.00
_cell.angle_beta   90.00
_cell.angle_gamma   90.00
#
_symmetry.space_group_name_H-M   'P 1'
#
loop_
_entity.id
_entity.type
_entity.pdbx_description
1 polymer ?
#
loop_
_entity_poly.entity_id
_entity_poly.type
_entity_poly.pdbx_seq_one_letter_code
_entity_poly.pdbx_strand_id
1 'polypeptide(L)' 'MAMELQRRAFLRAGAVGLGSIALQSLLTADDGTDVTPHFAPRAKHIIFLHMLGGPSQVDLLDPKPALA' A
#
# COMPACT_ATOMS: atom_id res chain seq x y z
N MET A 1 17.31 2.94 47.30
CA MET A 1 16.55 3.92 46.49
C MET A 1 15.55 3.13 45.65
N ALA A 2 14.40 2.79 46.23
CA ALA A 2 13.37 2.04 45.51
C ALA A 2 12.61 3.03 44.62
N MET A 3 12.72 2.85 43.31
CA MET A 3 11.97 3.64 42.34
C MET A 3 10.52 3.17 42.37
N GLU A 4 9.64 3.89 43.07
CA GLU A 4 8.21 3.65 43.01
C GLU A 4 7.74 3.96 41.58
N LEU A 5 7.59 2.90 40.77
CA LEU A 5 7.32 3.03 39.34
C LEU A 5 5.87 3.50 39.15
N GLN A 6 5.64 4.81 39.06
CA GLN A 6 4.31 5.34 38.77
C GLN A 6 3.78 4.69 37.48
N ARG A 7 2.58 4.11 37.53
CA ARG A 7 1.92 3.43 36.39
C ARG A 7 1.98 4.24 35.10
N ARG A 8 1.80 5.57 35.19
CA ARG A 8 1.92 6.47 34.03
C ARG A 8 3.34 6.56 33.45
N ALA A 9 4.36 6.57 34.30
CA ALA A 9 5.76 6.60 33.86
C ALA A 9 6.13 5.29 33.16
N PHE A 10 5.69 4.15 33.73
CA PHE A 10 5.84 2.84 33.10
C PHE A 10 5.15 2.78 31.73
N LEU A 11 3.88 3.22 31.64
CA LEU A 11 3.14 3.22 30.38
C LEU A 11 3.76 4.17 29.35
N ARG A 12 4.27 5.34 29.75
CA ARG A 12 4.97 6.27 28.85
C ARG A 12 6.26 5.67 28.31
N ALA A 13 7.12 5.14 29.19
CA ALA A 13 8.38 4.53 28.78
C ALA A 13 8.16 3.29 27.89
N GLY A 14 7.21 2.43 28.25
CA GLY A 14 6.86 1.24 27.47
C GLY A 14 6.27 1.57 26.10
N ALA A 15 5.38 2.57 26.02
CA ALA A 15 4.80 3.00 24.75
C ALA A 15 5.84 3.58 23.79
N VAL A 16 6.79 4.39 24.29
CA VAL A 16 7.89 4.92 23.47
C VAL A 16 8.82 3.79 23.00
N GLY A 17 9.15 2.83 23.87
CA GLY A 17 9.99 1.70 23.51
C GLY A 17 9.36 0.81 22.43
N LEU A 18 8.12 0.35 22.65
CA LEU A 18 7.39 -0.45 21.65
C LEU A 18 7.15 0.32 20.35
N GLY A 19 6.84 1.61 20.44
CA GLY A 19 6.67 2.49 19.29
C GLY A 19 7.94 2.63 18.47
N SER A 20 9.10 2.77 19.12
CA SER A 20 10.40 2.84 18.42
C SER A 20 10.76 1.54 17.69
N ILE A 21 10.46 0.38 18.29
CA ILE A 21 10.67 -0.94 17.66
C ILE A 21 9.76 -1.09 16.43
N ALA A 22 8.49 -0.73 16.57
CA ALA A 22 7.54 -0.76 15.45
C ALA A 22 7.94 0.21 14.33
N LEU A 23 8.38 1.43 14.69
CA LEU A 23 8.84 2.44 13.73
C LEU A 23 10.09 1.96 12.98
N GLN A 24 11.05 1.37 13.68
CA GLN A 24 12.22 0.79 13.04
C GLN A 24 11.81 -0.28 12.02
N SER A 25 10.89 -1.17 12.39
CA SER A 25 10.35 -2.20 11.48
C SER A 25 9.72 -1.60 10.24
N LEU A 26 9.01 -0.48 10.35
CA LEU A 26 8.42 0.22 9.20
C LEU A 26 9.45 0.97 8.35
N LEU A 27 10.48 1.55 8.96
CA LEU A 27 11.54 2.27 8.24
C LEU A 27 12.48 1.32 7.50
N THR A 28 12.65 0.10 8.01
CA THR A 28 13.43 -0.97 7.35
C THR A 28 12.56 -1.99 6.65
N ALA A 29 11.24 -1.80 6.66
CA ALA A 29 10.37 -2.55 5.78
C ALA A 29 10.76 -2.13 4.38
N ASP A 30 11.50 -3.00 3.71
CA ASP A 30 11.62 -2.94 2.27
C ASP A 30 10.20 -2.99 1.72
N ASP A 31 9.83 -2.07 0.83
CA ASP A 31 8.54 -2.09 0.17
C ASP A 31 8.46 -3.44 -0.53
N GLY A 32 7.77 -4.41 0.07
CA GLY A 32 7.76 -5.85 -0.23
C GLY A 32 7.29 -6.20 -1.65
N THR A 33 8.03 -5.68 -2.61
CA THR A 33 7.79 -5.62 -4.04
C THR A 33 9.10 -5.80 -4.80
N ASP A 34 10.14 -6.28 -4.12
CA ASP A 34 11.16 -7.16 -4.72
C ASP A 34 10.52 -8.51 -5.12
N VAL A 35 9.31 -8.46 -5.69
CA VAL A 35 8.79 -9.44 -6.61
C VAL A 35 9.59 -9.25 -7.88
N THR A 36 10.84 -9.74 -7.87
CA THR A 36 11.56 -9.92 -9.12
C THR A 36 10.70 -10.84 -9.98
N PRO A 37 10.15 -10.34 -11.10
CA PRO A 37 9.28 -11.17 -11.90
C PRO A 37 10.09 -12.37 -12.40
N HIS A 38 9.52 -13.57 -12.33
CA HIS A 38 10.18 -14.79 -12.81
C HIS A 38 10.60 -14.69 -14.29
N PHE A 39 9.99 -13.77 -15.03
CA PHE A 39 10.30 -13.47 -16.42
C PHE A 39 10.58 -11.99 -16.62
N ALA A 40 11.45 -11.70 -17.59
CA ALA A 40 11.68 -10.33 -18.02
C ALA A 40 10.37 -9.68 -18.54
N PRO A 41 10.05 -8.44 -18.16
CA PRO A 41 8.87 -7.74 -18.66
C PRO A 41 8.96 -7.56 -20.17
N ARG A 42 7.91 -7.98 -20.88
CA ARG A 42 7.84 -7.90 -22.35
C ARG A 42 7.14 -6.64 -22.86
N ALA A 43 6.22 -6.08 -22.07
CA ALA A 43 5.48 -4.88 -22.42
C ALA A 43 6.27 -3.63 -22.01
N LYS A 44 6.40 -2.66 -22.93
CA LYS A 44 7.05 -1.37 -22.66
C LYS A 44 6.11 -0.35 -22.03
N HIS A 45 4.83 -0.42 -22.36
CA HIS A 45 3.78 0.48 -21.87
C HIS A 45 2.51 -0.31 -21.57
N ILE A 46 1.87 -0.01 -20.44
CA ILE A 46 0.59 -0.60 -20.03
C ILE A 46 -0.35 0.55 -19.71
N ILE A 47 -1.54 0.56 -20.33
CA ILE A 47 -2.63 1.47 -19.97
C ILE A 47 -3.65 0.62 -19.21
N PHE A 48 -3.73 0.83 -17.90
CA PHE A 48 -4.72 0.17 -17.05
C PHE A 48 -5.91 1.10 -16.84
N LEU A 49 -7.09 0.64 -17.26
CA LEU A 49 -8.34 1.39 -17.11
C LEU A 49 -9.16 0.72 -16.01
N HIS A 50 -9.21 1.35 -14.83
CA HIS A 50 -10.08 0.91 -13.75
C HIS A 50 -11.48 1.48 -13.97
N MET A 51 -12.38 0.63 -14.47
CA MET A 51 -13.78 1.00 -14.71
C MET A 51 -14.67 0.32 -13.68
N LEU A 52 -15.18 1.10 -12.71
CA LEU A 52 -16.14 0.61 -11.72
C LEU A 52 -17.43 0.21 -12.44
N GLY A 53 -17.77 -1.08 -12.41
CA GLY A 53 -18.92 -1.64 -13.14
C GLY A 53 -18.63 -2.07 -14.58
N GLY A 54 -17.37 -1.99 -15.03
CA GLY A 54 -16.95 -2.36 -16.37
C GLY A 54 -17.37 -1.35 -17.45
N PRO A 55 -16.78 -1.44 -18.65
CA PRO A 55 -17.23 -0.65 -19.78
C PRO A 55 -18.64 -1.09 -20.18
N SER A 56 -19.54 -0.13 -20.41
CA SER A 56 -20.88 -0.45 -20.86
C SER A 56 -20.79 -1.13 -22.25
N GLN A 57 -21.53 -2.22 -22.44
CA GLN A 57 -21.54 -2.92 -23.73
C GLN A 57 -22.04 -2.00 -24.87
N VAL A 58 -22.96 -1.10 -24.53
CA VAL A 58 -23.51 -0.08 -25.44
C VAL A 58 -22.47 0.96 -25.86
N ASP A 59 -21.46 1.23 -25.02
CA ASP A 59 -20.41 2.19 -25.34
C ASP A 59 -19.22 1.58 -26.08
N LEU A 60 -19.05 0.26 -26.03
CA LEU A 60 -17.96 -0.43 -26.71
C LEU A 60 -18.30 -0.94 -28.10
N LEU A 61 -19.51 -1.48 -28.27
CA LEU A 61 -19.85 -2.31 -29.45
C LEU A 61 -20.89 -1.68 -30.37
N ASP A 62 -21.55 -0.60 -29.94
CA ASP A 62 -22.50 0.11 -30.79
C ASP A 62 -21.82 1.33 -31.44
N PRO A 63 -21.57 1.31 -32.76
CA PRO A 63 -21.03 2.47 -33.45
C PRO A 63 -22.02 3.64 -33.33
N LYS A 64 -21.55 4.79 -32.86
CA LYS A 64 -22.35 6.01 -32.72
C LYS A 64 -22.07 6.94 -33.91
N PRO A 65 -22.71 6.75 -35.08
CA PRO A 65 -22.40 7.49 -36.32
C PRO A 65 -22.66 8.99 -36.21
N ALA A 66 -23.45 9.43 -35.23
CA ALA A 66 -23.70 10.85 -34.95
C ALA A 66 -22.58 11.54 -34.15
N LEU A 67 -21.58 10.80 -33.67
CA LEU A 67 -20.45 11.30 -32.87
C LEU A 67 -19.09 11.14 -33.58
N ALA A 68 -19.11 10.75 -34.86
CA ALA A 68 -17.92 10.63 -35.71
C ALA A 68 -17.52 11.98 -36.33
#